data_AF-A0A241W921-F1
#
_entry.id   AF-A0A241W921-F1
#
_cell.length_a   1.000
_cell.length_b   1.000
_cell.length_c   1.000
_cell.angle_alpha   90.00
_cell.angle_beta   90.00
_cell.angle_gamma   90.00
#
_symmetry.space_group_name_H-M   'P 1'
#
loop_
_entity.id
_entity.type
_entity.pdbx_description
1 polymer ?
#
loop_
_entity_poly.entity_id
_entity_poly.type
_entity_poly.pdbx_seq_one_letter_code
_entity_poly.pdbx_strand_id
1 'polypeptide(L)' 'MGSNTYMVSRQAATGFTGMGTLKAEAMREAYTQCSKTDKAVKVIETIDAKPPYIFGNFPKTEIRFKCVAEE' A
#
# COMPACT_ATOMS: atom_id res chain seq x y z
N MET A 1 8.34 -15.21 -8.59
CA MET A 1 8.17 -13.74 -8.49
C MET A 1 8.88 -13.12 -9.68
N GLY A 2 8.17 -12.63 -10.71
CA GLY A 2 8.80 -12.37 -12.01
C GLY A 2 8.11 -11.35 -12.93
N SER A 3 7.50 -10.29 -12.38
CA SER A 3 6.69 -9.36 -13.20
C SER A 3 6.77 -7.88 -12.79
N ASN A 4 7.91 -7.41 -12.26
CA ASN A 4 8.12 -6.02 -11.79
C ASN A 4 6.99 -5.48 -10.87
N THR A 5 6.31 -6.41 -10.20
CA THR A 5 5.19 -6.12 -9.32
C THR A 5 5.70 -6.14 -7.88
N TYR A 6 5.47 -5.04 -7.19
CA TYR A 6 5.85 -4.84 -5.80
C TYR A 6 4.61 -4.84 -4.92
N MET A 7 4.81 -5.08 -3.64
CA MET A 7 3.76 -5.09 -2.63
C MET A 7 4.24 -4.34 -1.40
N VAL A 8 3.41 -3.44 -0.89
CA VAL A 8 3.57 -2.81 0.42
C VAL A 8 2.33 -3.12 1.24
N SER A 9 2.52 -3.67 2.44
CA SER A 9 1.44 -3.95 3.38
C SER A 9 1.67 -3.14 4.65
N ARG A 10 0.67 -2.35 5.05
CA ARG A 10 0.67 -1.57 6.29
C ARG A 10 -0.52 -2.00 7.15
N GLN A 11 -0.23 -2.33 8.40
CA GLN A 11 -1.23 -2.70 9.39
C GLN A 11 -1.02 -1.87 10.64
N ALA A 12 -2.09 -1.32 11.18
CA ALA A 12 -2.04 -0.63 12.45
C ALA A 12 -1.85 -1.62 13.62
N ALA A 13 -1.11 -1.19 14.64
CA ALA A 13 -0.98 -1.95 15.88
C ALA A 13 -2.26 -1.92 16.74
N THR A 14 -3.13 -0.93 16.52
CA THR A 14 -4.41 -0.73 17.22
C THR A 14 -5.49 -0.26 16.25
N GLY A 15 -6.75 -0.22 16.69
CA GLY A 15 -7.86 0.32 15.89
C GLY A 15 -7.89 1.85 15.76
N PHE A 16 -7.00 2.58 16.45
CA PHE A 16 -7.03 4.05 16.48
C PHE A 16 -6.36 4.70 15.26
N THR A 17 -5.50 3.98 14.54
CA THR A 17 -4.92 4.48 13.29
C THR A 17 -5.93 4.31 12.16
N GLY A 18 -6.33 5.43 11.55
CA GLY A 18 -7.28 5.40 10.44
C GLY A 18 -6.73 4.70 9.21
N MET A 19 -7.62 4.02 8.47
CA MET A 19 -7.32 3.39 7.18
C MET A 19 -6.70 4.36 6.16
N GLY A 20 -7.13 5.63 6.15
CA GLY A 20 -6.58 6.66 5.27
C GLY A 20 -5.09 6.91 5.50
N THR A 21 -4.66 6.92 6.77
CA THR A 21 -3.25 7.10 7.14
C THR A 21 -2.41 5.93 6.63
N LEU A 22 -2.87 4.69 6.85
CA LEU A 22 -2.16 3.49 6.37
C LEU A 22 -2.03 3.48 4.85
N LYS A 23 -3.08 3.90 4.13
CA LYS A 23 -3.05 4.03 2.67
C LYS A 23 -2.05 5.08 2.20
N ALA A 24 -2.03 6.24 2.83
CA ALA A 24 -1.08 7.30 2.51
C ALA A 24 0.38 6.84 2.73
N GLU A 25 0.65 6.15 3.83
CA GLU A 25 1.97 5.59 4.12
C GLU A 25 2.39 4.54 3.09
N ALA A 26 1.50 3.58 2.79
CA ALA A 26 1.77 2.55 1.80
C ALA A 26 2.02 3.14 0.39
N MET A 27 1.24 4.16 0.00
CA MET A 27 1.47 4.90 -1.25
C MET A 27 2.80 5.64 -1.23
N ARG A 28 3.17 6.30 -0.14
CA ARG A 28 4.45 7.01 -0.01
C ARG A 28 5.65 6.08 -0.20
N GLU A 29 5.56 4.86 0.30
CA GLU A 29 6.58 3.84 0.04
C GLU A 29 6.61 3.36 -1.40
N ALA A 30 5.44 3.17 -2.01
CA ALA A 30 5.37 2.85 -3.43
C ALA A 30 6.04 3.94 -4.28
N TYR A 31 5.77 5.22 -3.98
CA TYR A 31 6.43 6.36 -4.64
C TYR A 31 7.94 6.34 -4.40
N THR A 32 8.37 6.16 -3.15
CA THR A 32 9.80 6.09 -2.78
C THR A 32 10.50 4.93 -3.49
N GLN A 33 9.80 3.82 -3.76
CA GLN A 33 10.36 2.69 -4.47
C GLN A 33 10.50 2.96 -5.98
N CYS A 34 9.49 3.56 -6.62
CA CYS A 34 9.54 3.83 -8.06
C CYS A 34 10.41 5.04 -8.43
N SER A 35 10.53 6.02 -7.53
CA SER A 35 11.40 7.19 -7.71
C SER A 35 12.88 6.83 -7.77
N LYS A 36 13.31 5.67 -7.23
CA LYS A 36 14.70 5.17 -7.36
C LYS A 36 15.10 4.88 -8.81
N THR A 37 14.13 4.77 -9.70
CA THR A 37 14.32 4.46 -11.12
C THR A 37 13.65 5.48 -12.04
N ASP A 38 13.30 6.67 -11.52
CA ASP A 38 12.61 7.73 -12.26
C ASP A 38 11.33 7.24 -12.96
N LYS A 39 10.55 6.43 -12.24
CA LYS A 39 9.31 5.81 -12.73
C LYS A 39 8.12 6.24 -11.89
N ALA A 40 6.96 6.29 -12.55
CA ALA A 40 5.68 6.53 -11.89
C ALA A 40 5.14 5.25 -11.24
N VAL A 41 4.39 5.42 -10.16
CA VAL A 41 3.66 4.34 -9.50
C VAL A 41 2.36 4.06 -10.26
N LYS A 42 2.20 2.83 -10.74
CA LYS A 42 0.93 2.31 -11.24
C LYS A 42 0.37 1.30 -10.24
N VAL A 43 -0.65 1.71 -9.49
CA VAL A 43 -1.38 0.80 -8.60
C VAL A 43 -2.14 -0.22 -9.44
N ILE A 44 -1.95 -1.50 -9.13
CA ILE A 44 -2.65 -2.62 -9.75
C ILE A 44 -3.86 -3.00 -8.89
N GLU A 45 -3.65 -3.07 -7.59
CA GLU A 45 -4.65 -3.55 -6.64
C GLU A 45 -4.44 -2.89 -5.28
N THR A 46 -5.53 -2.64 -4.57
CA THR A 46 -5.52 -2.23 -3.17
C THR A 46 -6.44 -3.16 -2.40
N ILE A 47 -5.91 -3.81 -1.37
CA ILE A 47 -6.63 -4.78 -0.55
C ILE A 47 -6.71 -4.21 0.87
N ASP A 48 -7.92 -3.85 1.29
CA ASP A 48 -8.18 -3.27 2.59
C ASP A 48 -8.86 -4.26 3.53
N ALA A 49 -8.46 -4.25 4.80
CA ALA A 49 -9.25 -4.88 5.84
C ALA A 49 -10.60 -4.17 5.98
N LYS A 50 -11.67 -4.96 6.00
CA LYS A 50 -13.04 -4.45 6.13
C LYS A 50 -13.45 -4.36 7.61
N PRO A 51 -14.20 -3.32 8.00
CA PRO A 51 -14.75 -3.22 9.36
C PRO A 51 -15.77 -4.35 9.63
N PRO A 52 -16.08 -4.64 10.90
CA PRO A 52 -15.67 -3.92 12.12
C PRO A 52 -14.26 -4.29 12.61
N TYR A 53 -13.47 -3.28 13.01
CA TYR A 53 -12.09 -3.46 13.50
C TYR A 53 -12.04 -3.82 15.00
N ILE A 54 -12.57 -5.00 15.32
CA ILE A 54 -12.71 -5.53 16.68
C ILE A 54 -12.11 -6.95 16.74
N PHE A 55 -11.83 -7.42 17.95
CA PHE A 55 -11.33 -8.79 18.19
C PHE A 55 -10.08 -9.18 17.37
N GLY A 56 -9.12 -8.26 17.26
CA GLY A 56 -7.87 -8.50 16.53
C GLY A 56 -7.92 -8.26 15.02
N ASN A 57 -9.08 -7.86 14.47
CA ASN A 57 -9.15 -7.23 13.15
C ASN A 57 -8.71 -5.78 13.26
N PHE A 58 -7.48 -5.47 12.85
CA PHE A 58 -6.96 -4.11 12.84
C PHE A 58 -7.00 -3.51 11.43
N PRO A 59 -7.11 -2.18 11.30
CA PRO A 59 -6.94 -1.50 10.03
C PRO A 59 -5.67 -1.98 9.32
N LYS A 60 -5.82 -2.43 8.08
CA LYS A 60 -4.74 -2.94 7.23
C LYS A 60 -5.02 -2.56 5.79
N THR A 61 -3.99 -2.17 5.06
CA THR A 61 -4.04 -1.97 3.61
C THR A 61 -2.81 -2.63 2.98
N GLU A 62 -3.02 -3.27 1.85
CA GLU A 62 -1.98 -3.80 0.98
C GLU A 62 -2.12 -3.16 -0.40
N ILE A 63 -1.04 -2.57 -0.91
CA ILE A 63 -0.99 -1.99 -2.23
C ILE A 63 -0.05 -2.82 -3.08
N ARG A 64 -0.57 -3.32 -4.20
CA ARG A 64 0.22 -3.97 -5.25
C ARG A 64 0.39 -3.00 -6.39
N PHE A 65 1.63 -2.79 -6.81
CA PHE A 65 1.95 -1.76 -7.79
C PHE A 65 3.09 -2.17 -8.71
N LYS A 66 3.21 -1.47 -9.83
CA LYS A 66 4.33 -1.52 -10.75
C LYS A 66 4.96 -0.14 -10.85
N CYS A 67 6.26 -0.12 -11.10
CA CYS A 67 6.95 1.10 -11.53
C CYS A 67 6.96 1.12 -13.06
N VAL A 68 6.30 2.11 -13.66
CA VAL A 68 6.16 2.28 -15.11
C VAL A 68 6.82 3.59 -15.54
N ALA A 69 7.24 3.70 -16.80
CA ALA A 69 7.71 4.98 -17.32
C ALA A 69 6.59 6.03 -17.16
N GLU A 70 6.98 7.25 -16.81
CA GLU A 70 6.07 8.39 -16.80
C GLU A 70 5.64 8.66 -18.24
N GLU A 71 4.32 8.77 -18.47
CA GLU A 71 3.70 8.91 -19.80
C GLU A 71 3.48 10.37 -20.16
#